data_AF-A0A7C8M730-F1
#
_entry.id   AF-A0A7C8M730-F1
#
_cell.length_a   1.000
_cell.length_b   1.000
_cell.length_c   1.000
_cell.angle_alpha   90.00
_cell.angle_beta   90.00
_cell.angle_gamma   90.00
#
_symmetry.space_group_name_H-M   'P 1'
#
loop_
_entity.id
_entity.type
_entity.pdbx_description
1 polymer ?
#
loop_
_entity_poly.entity_id
_entity_poly.type
_entity_poly.pdbx_seq_one_letter_code
_entity_poly.pdbx_strand_id
1 'polypeptide(L)'
;MSDPTSLPGEINAATRSLHTTLNRLITTRLPLALPPHTSDPSLYTTGLLHFAHIYLTFESLWNDLVSAPTSPPTSPLLSFLLVNPYDAPEMFSSPPSPQMVRFLRTLRPKGLTRSARLKADLEFLTGLHPTDLSVLLAQYPGDKVADYCQHIRRNVKVKPHVLVAYAWCFYMAVFSGGRYIRSELVKSGDEFWRTNTGPDTSTSTSSQLPLSESGLSFWSFLGPHDGEDIKADFKQRLLAAESFFTPDERIDVIEEAKSIFKFSAGLVQELDEKLATDLEKLNVPERVERPQPETARGEKGAHVRPTVVLSRKAVMWWRRPEVTGAAVALGCLAGVALLRMEF
;
A
#
# COMPACT_ATOMS: atom_id res chain seq x y z
N MET A 1 3.06 29.71 29.00
CA MET A 1 2.10 28.72 28.49
C MET A 1 2.76 28.08 27.29
N SER A 2 3.05 26.78 27.34
CA SER A 2 3.50 26.02 26.17
C SER A 2 2.38 26.05 25.12
N ASP A 3 2.72 26.30 23.85
CA ASP A 3 1.76 26.16 22.76
C ASP A 3 1.10 24.77 22.83
N PRO A 4 -0.23 24.68 22.61
CA PRO A 4 -0.88 23.39 22.53
C PRO A 4 -0.21 22.56 21.42
N THR A 5 0.16 21.33 21.75
CA THR A 5 0.76 20.41 20.78
C THR A 5 -0.19 20.23 19.61
N SER A 6 0.27 20.48 18.38
CA SER A 6 -0.55 20.25 17.18
C SER A 6 -1.02 18.79 17.10
N LEU A 7 -2.17 18.53 16.48
CA LEU A 7 -2.71 17.18 16.29
C LEU A 7 -1.70 16.23 15.61
N PRO A 8 -0.99 16.64 14.54
CA PRO A 8 0.18 15.91 14.04
C PRO A 8 1.24 15.55 15.08
N GLY A 9 1.59 16.50 15.95
CA GLY A 9 2.55 16.31 17.02
C GLY A 9 2.08 15.28 18.04
N GLU A 10 0.80 15.33 18.42
CA GLU A 10 0.16 14.37 19.32
C GLU A 10 0.15 12.95 18.72
N ILE A 11 -0.25 12.82 17.44
CA ILE A 11 -0.21 11.53 16.74
C ILE A 11 1.22 10.97 16.73
N ASN A 12 2.21 11.79 16.34
CA ASN A 12 3.60 11.36 16.27
C ASN A 12 4.15 10.96 17.65
N ALA A 13 3.83 11.71 18.70
CA ALA A 13 4.24 11.39 20.06
C ALA A 13 3.61 10.06 20.52
N ALA A 14 2.31 9.88 20.28
CA ALA A 14 1.54 8.72 20.71
C ALA A 14 1.88 7.44 19.93
N THR A 15 2.38 7.56 18.70
CA THR A 15 2.67 6.42 17.81
C THR A 15 4.15 6.13 17.63
N ARG A 16 5.06 6.92 18.23
CA ARG A 16 6.52 6.82 18.03
C ARG A 16 7.08 5.39 18.16
N SER A 17 6.72 4.69 19.23
CA SER A 17 7.20 3.31 19.48
C SER A 17 6.60 2.33 18.48
N LEU A 18 5.30 2.44 18.18
CA LEU A 18 4.59 1.61 17.21
C LEU A 18 5.14 1.81 15.79
N HIS A 19 5.40 3.05 15.39
CA HIS A 19 6.06 3.40 14.13
C HIS A 19 7.46 2.78 14.05
N THR A 20 8.26 2.91 15.11
CA THR A 20 9.61 2.33 15.14
C THR A 20 9.58 0.81 14.94
N THR A 21 8.65 0.13 15.62
CA THR A 21 8.45 -1.31 15.48
C THR A 21 8.00 -1.68 14.07
N LEU A 22 6.96 -1.02 13.53
CA LEU A 22 6.45 -1.30 12.19
C LEU A 22 7.51 -1.02 11.11
N ASN A 23 8.22 0.11 11.22
CA ASN A 23 9.30 0.44 10.30
C ASN A 23 10.37 -0.65 10.32
N ARG A 24 10.80 -1.12 11.50
CA ARG A 24 11.76 -2.22 11.60
C ARG A 24 11.23 -3.49 10.93
N LEU A 25 9.95 -3.84 11.12
CA LEU A 25 9.34 -4.97 10.44
C LEU A 25 9.44 -4.78 8.91
N ILE A 26 8.95 -3.68 8.37
CA ILE A 26 8.95 -3.43 6.93
C ILE A 26 10.37 -3.42 6.35
N THR A 27 11.30 -2.67 6.93
CA THR A 27 12.66 -2.51 6.38
C THR A 27 13.46 -3.81 6.45
N THR A 28 13.16 -4.70 7.40
CA THR A 28 13.82 -6.01 7.43
C THR A 28 13.23 -6.96 6.41
N ARG A 29 11.92 -6.93 6.09
CA ARG A 29 11.36 -7.83 5.07
C ARG A 29 11.54 -7.34 3.64
N LEU A 30 11.66 -6.04 3.42
CA LEU A 30 11.74 -5.47 2.06
C LEU A 30 12.81 -6.14 1.17
N PRO A 31 14.05 -6.36 1.64
CA PRO A 31 15.06 -7.02 0.81
C PRO A 31 14.68 -8.44 0.40
N LEU A 32 13.92 -9.18 1.22
CA LEU A 32 13.48 -10.54 0.91
C LEU A 32 12.54 -10.60 -0.30
N ALA A 33 11.91 -9.47 -0.63
CA ALA A 33 11.05 -9.33 -1.80
C ALA A 33 11.79 -8.83 -3.05
N LEU A 34 13.12 -8.71 -3.00
CA LEU A 34 13.97 -8.18 -4.07
C LEU A 34 15.15 -9.13 -4.38
N PRO A 35 15.85 -8.94 -5.52
CA PRO A 35 17.11 -9.62 -5.77
C PRO A 35 18.15 -9.30 -4.70
N PRO A 36 19.03 -10.27 -4.35
CA PRO A 36 19.14 -11.61 -4.93
C PRO A 36 18.19 -12.65 -4.29
N HIS A 37 17.33 -12.27 -3.35
CA HIS A 37 16.51 -13.23 -2.58
C HIS A 37 15.31 -13.80 -3.35
N THR A 38 14.86 -13.09 -4.39
CA THR A 38 13.84 -13.55 -5.34
C THR A 38 14.20 -13.11 -6.75
N SER A 39 13.74 -13.87 -7.74
CA SER A 39 13.96 -13.63 -9.18
C SER A 39 12.83 -12.85 -9.85
N ASP A 40 11.70 -12.68 -9.16
CA ASP A 40 10.50 -12.04 -9.69
C ASP A 40 9.76 -11.23 -8.60
N PRO A 41 8.82 -10.34 -8.97
CA PRO A 41 8.22 -9.39 -8.06
C PRO A 41 7.02 -9.99 -7.30
N SER A 42 6.78 -11.31 -7.34
CA SER A 42 5.57 -11.92 -6.76
C SER A 42 5.45 -11.70 -5.25
N LEU A 43 6.56 -11.73 -4.51
CA LEU A 43 6.55 -11.47 -3.07
C LEU A 43 6.18 -10.02 -2.77
N TYR A 44 6.79 -9.06 -3.48
CA TYR A 44 6.43 -7.65 -3.38
C TYR A 44 4.95 -7.42 -3.74
N THR A 45 4.48 -8.04 -4.84
CA THR A 45 3.10 -7.94 -5.32
C THR A 45 2.11 -8.48 -4.28
N THR A 46 2.45 -9.59 -3.62
CA THR A 46 1.64 -10.15 -2.53
C THR A 46 1.55 -9.18 -1.35
N GLY A 47 2.67 -8.58 -0.92
CA GLY A 47 2.68 -7.57 0.12
C GLY A 47 1.86 -6.32 -0.26
N LEU A 48 2.05 -5.83 -1.49
CA LEU A 48 1.32 -4.68 -2.03
C LEU A 48 -0.20 -4.95 -2.05
N LEU A 49 -0.63 -6.16 -2.45
CA LEU A 49 -2.03 -6.55 -2.46
C LEU A 49 -2.67 -6.43 -1.06
N HIS A 50 -1.98 -6.88 0.01
CA HIS A 50 -2.50 -6.79 1.37
C HIS A 50 -2.72 -5.34 1.81
N PHE A 51 -1.76 -4.45 1.52
CA PHE A 51 -1.88 -3.03 1.83
C PHE A 51 -2.84 -2.29 0.88
N ALA A 52 -3.04 -2.77 -0.35
CA ALA A 52 -3.94 -2.17 -1.32
C ALA A 52 -5.38 -2.15 -0.82
N HIS A 53 -5.85 -3.24 -0.19
CA HIS A 53 -7.18 -3.28 0.42
C HIS A 53 -7.40 -2.18 1.46
N ILE A 54 -6.36 -1.78 2.19
CA ILE A 54 -6.45 -0.74 3.22
C ILE A 54 -6.69 0.63 2.57
N TYR A 55 -5.85 0.98 1.58
CA TYR A 55 -6.03 2.20 0.79
C TYR A 55 -7.39 2.25 0.10
N LEU A 56 -7.77 1.17 -0.58
CA LEU A 56 -9.06 1.08 -1.26
C LEU A 56 -10.23 1.25 -0.28
N THR A 57 -10.13 0.71 0.93
CA THR A 57 -11.19 0.79 1.93
C THR A 57 -11.35 2.21 2.48
N PHE A 58 -10.29 2.85 3.00
CA PHE A 58 -10.47 4.18 3.59
C PHE A 58 -10.72 5.26 2.51
N GLU A 59 -10.12 5.13 1.32
CA GLU A 59 -10.35 6.10 0.24
C GLU A 59 -11.75 6.00 -0.37
N SER A 60 -12.32 4.79 -0.47
CA SER A 60 -13.73 4.62 -0.89
C SER A 60 -14.70 5.21 0.13
N LEU A 61 -14.54 4.89 1.42
CA LEU A 61 -15.36 5.49 2.48
C LEU A 61 -15.28 7.02 2.49
N TRP A 62 -14.08 7.58 2.27
CA TRP A 62 -13.90 9.02 2.16
C TRP A 62 -14.63 9.58 0.93
N ASN A 63 -14.55 8.92 -0.23
CA ASN A 63 -15.26 9.32 -1.44
C ASN A 63 -16.77 9.32 -1.23
N ASP A 64 -17.31 8.25 -0.66
CA ASP A 64 -18.74 8.11 -0.42
C ASP A 64 -19.24 9.22 0.51
N LEU A 65 -18.50 9.48 1.60
CA LEU A 65 -18.81 10.53 2.56
C LEU A 65 -18.87 11.93 1.93
N VAL A 66 -17.90 12.26 1.06
CA VAL A 66 -17.82 13.62 0.48
C VAL A 66 -18.68 13.78 -0.78
N SER A 67 -19.16 12.68 -1.37
CA SER A 67 -20.03 12.68 -2.55
C SER A 67 -21.52 12.60 -2.19
N ALA A 68 -21.85 12.21 -0.95
CA ALA A 68 -23.21 12.17 -0.47
C ALA A 68 -23.90 13.55 -0.63
N PRO A 69 -25.12 13.62 -1.20
CA PRO A 69 -25.85 14.86 -1.35
C PRO A 69 -26.11 15.49 0.03
N THR A 70 -25.60 16.72 0.23
CA THR A 70 -25.68 17.46 1.50
C THR A 70 -27.05 18.09 1.77
N SER A 71 -28.04 17.84 0.92
CA SER A 71 -29.37 18.45 1.00
C SER A 71 -30.43 17.36 1.24
N PRO A 72 -31.31 17.52 2.25
CA PRO A 72 -32.52 16.72 2.27
C PRO A 72 -33.30 16.99 0.98
N PRO A 73 -33.92 15.98 0.36
CA PRO A 73 -34.77 16.20 -0.80
C PRO A 73 -35.83 17.24 -0.44
N THR A 74 -36.00 18.23 -1.31
CA THR A 74 -36.94 19.35 -1.19
C THR A 74 -38.42 18.93 -1.15
N SER A 75 -38.71 17.63 -1.21
CA SER A 75 -40.04 17.06 -1.05
C SER A 75 -39.96 15.69 -0.35
N PRO A 76 -40.59 15.51 0.83
CA PRO A 76 -40.62 14.22 1.52
C PRO A 76 -41.29 13.12 0.69
N LEU A 77 -42.18 13.48 -0.25
CA LEU A 77 -42.92 12.54 -1.09
C LEU A 77 -42.06 12.02 -2.27
N LEU A 78 -41.20 12.86 -2.85
CA LEU A 78 -40.23 12.44 -3.87
C LEU A 78 -39.12 11.56 -3.26
N SER A 79 -38.73 11.81 -2.00
CA SER A 79 -37.77 10.96 -1.28
C SER A 79 -38.29 9.52 -1.14
N PHE A 80 -39.58 9.35 -0.83
CA PHE A 80 -40.18 8.02 -0.70
C PHE A 80 -40.31 7.27 -2.03
N LEU A 81 -40.41 8.00 -3.16
CA LEU A 81 -40.58 7.40 -4.48
C LEU A 81 -39.24 7.15 -5.21
N LEU A 82 -38.16 7.84 -4.82
CA LEU A 82 -36.83 7.71 -5.43
C LEU A 82 -35.85 6.89 -4.57
N VAL A 83 -36.15 6.67 -3.28
CA VAL A 83 -35.40 5.73 -2.45
C VAL A 83 -35.91 4.33 -2.77
N ASN A 84 -35.14 3.58 -3.55
CA ASN A 84 -35.32 2.14 -3.63
C ASN A 84 -35.18 1.58 -2.19
N PRO A 85 -36.18 0.85 -1.65
CA PRO A 85 -36.21 0.43 -0.25
C PRO A 85 -35.05 -0.51 0.14
N TYR A 86 -34.20 -0.87 -0.81
CA TYR A 86 -32.98 -1.66 -0.63
C TYR A 86 -31.67 -0.88 -0.86
N ASP A 87 -31.69 0.39 -1.27
CA ASP A 87 -30.50 1.16 -1.70
C ASP A 87 -29.92 2.15 -0.67
N ALA A 88 -30.46 2.19 0.55
CA ALA A 88 -29.78 2.90 1.63
C ALA A 88 -29.05 1.88 2.52
N PRO A 89 -27.80 1.46 2.19
CA PRO A 89 -26.96 0.95 3.25
C PRO A 89 -26.85 2.12 4.23
N GLU A 90 -27.34 1.95 5.46
CA GLU A 90 -27.13 2.93 6.52
C GLU A 90 -25.62 3.08 6.72
N MET A 91 -25.01 3.99 5.97
CA MET A 91 -23.56 4.12 5.87
C MET A 91 -23.00 4.78 7.13
N PHE A 92 -23.85 5.49 7.88
CA PHE A 92 -23.54 6.19 9.13
C PHE A 92 -24.61 5.89 10.17
N SER A 93 -24.23 5.68 11.43
CA SER A 93 -25.20 5.52 12.53
C SER A 93 -25.96 6.83 12.82
N SER A 94 -25.33 7.96 12.48
CA SER A 94 -25.91 9.30 12.38
C SER A 94 -25.20 10.04 11.24
N PRO A 95 -25.90 10.79 10.37
CA PRO A 95 -25.25 11.50 9.27
C PRO A 95 -24.21 12.50 9.82
N PRO A 96 -22.98 12.52 9.27
CA PRO A 96 -21.95 13.46 9.69
C PRO A 96 -22.39 14.91 9.51
N SER A 97 -21.91 15.81 10.39
CA SER A 97 -22.26 17.23 10.28
C SER A 97 -21.81 17.80 8.93
N PRO A 98 -22.55 18.76 8.33
CA PRO A 98 -22.12 19.40 7.08
C PRO A 98 -20.73 20.05 7.18
N GLN A 99 -20.37 20.53 8.37
CA GLN A 99 -19.03 21.07 8.65
C GLN A 99 -17.95 19.99 8.60
N MET A 100 -18.20 18.81 9.18
CA MET A 100 -17.28 17.67 9.12
C MET A 100 -17.06 17.20 7.67
N VAL A 101 -18.15 17.06 6.89
CA VAL A 101 -18.07 16.70 5.47
C VAL A 101 -17.27 17.75 4.69
N ARG A 102 -17.51 19.05 4.93
CA ARG A 102 -16.75 20.14 4.31
C ARG A 102 -15.28 20.08 4.69
N PHE A 103 -14.95 19.89 5.97
CA PHE A 103 -13.59 19.76 6.45
C PHE A 103 -12.87 18.61 5.75
N LEU A 104 -13.43 17.39 5.78
CA LEU A 104 -12.84 16.20 5.15
C LEU A 104 -12.72 16.33 3.62
N ARG A 105 -13.67 17.02 2.96
CA ARG A 105 -13.56 17.34 1.53
C ARG A 105 -12.39 18.28 1.27
N THR A 106 -12.23 19.32 2.09
CA THR A 106 -11.12 20.27 1.93
C THR A 106 -9.78 19.63 2.26
N LEU A 107 -9.70 18.79 3.30
CA LEU A 107 -8.48 18.19 3.78
C LEU A 107 -7.73 17.38 2.71
N ARG A 108 -8.42 16.83 1.72
CA ARG A 108 -7.84 15.93 0.71
C ARG A 108 -7.53 16.68 -0.60
N PRO A 109 -6.31 17.24 -0.78
CA PRO A 109 -5.93 17.88 -2.03
C PRO A 109 -5.93 16.90 -3.22
N LYS A 110 -6.05 17.47 -4.43
CA LYS A 110 -5.98 16.69 -5.67
C LYS A 110 -4.62 16.00 -5.78
N GLY A 111 -4.64 14.75 -6.25
CA GLY A 111 -3.41 13.96 -6.41
C GLY A 111 -2.91 13.29 -5.14
N LEU A 112 -3.56 13.45 -3.98
CA LEU A 112 -3.16 12.75 -2.74
C LEU A 112 -3.50 11.26 -2.77
N THR A 113 -4.69 10.89 -3.25
CA THR A 113 -5.22 9.52 -3.28
C THR A 113 -4.29 8.56 -4.03
N ARG A 114 -4.19 7.32 -3.55
CA ARG A 114 -3.30 6.26 -4.06
C ARG A 114 -4.02 5.10 -4.72
N SER A 115 -5.33 4.92 -4.50
CA SER A 115 -6.08 3.76 -5.01
C SER A 115 -5.93 3.52 -6.52
N ALA A 116 -6.00 4.56 -7.35
CA ALA A 116 -5.87 4.41 -8.80
C ALA A 116 -4.48 3.91 -9.20
N ARG A 117 -3.43 4.41 -8.53
CA ARG A 117 -2.03 4.00 -8.76
C ARG A 117 -1.79 2.57 -8.28
N LEU A 118 -2.34 2.20 -7.12
CA LEU A 118 -2.27 0.81 -6.62
C LEU A 118 -2.93 -0.17 -7.57
N LYS A 119 -4.09 0.15 -8.13
CA LYS A 119 -4.75 -0.70 -9.13
C LYS A 119 -3.89 -0.84 -10.38
N ALA A 120 -3.42 0.27 -10.95
CA ALA A 120 -2.56 0.25 -12.13
C ALA A 120 -1.25 -0.54 -11.89
N ASP A 121 -0.63 -0.40 -10.72
CA ASP A 121 0.56 -1.16 -10.35
C ASP A 121 0.25 -2.65 -10.21
N LEU A 122 -0.87 -3.02 -9.58
CA LEU A 122 -1.26 -4.42 -9.46
C LEU A 122 -1.62 -5.04 -10.82
N GLU A 123 -2.28 -4.30 -11.73
CA GLU A 123 -2.52 -4.75 -13.12
C GLU A 123 -1.19 -5.07 -13.80
N PHE A 124 -0.22 -4.16 -13.72
CA PHE A 124 1.10 -4.36 -14.28
C PHE A 124 1.84 -5.55 -13.67
N LEU A 125 1.92 -5.62 -12.33
CA LEU A 125 2.72 -6.62 -11.62
C LEU A 125 2.15 -8.04 -11.72
N THR A 126 0.82 -8.16 -11.80
CA THR A 126 0.13 -9.45 -11.91
C THR A 126 -0.11 -9.89 -13.36
N GLY A 127 -0.03 -8.96 -14.33
CA GLY A 127 -0.42 -9.19 -15.71
C GLY A 127 -1.93 -9.41 -15.89
N LEU A 128 -2.75 -9.10 -14.89
CA LEU A 128 -4.20 -9.30 -14.94
C LEU A 128 -4.90 -8.17 -15.71
N HIS A 129 -5.94 -8.54 -16.44
CA HIS A 129 -6.89 -7.57 -16.99
C HIS A 129 -7.67 -6.87 -15.85
N PRO A 130 -8.08 -5.60 -15.98
CA PRO A 130 -8.79 -4.86 -14.93
C PRO A 130 -10.01 -5.59 -14.32
N THR A 131 -10.74 -6.35 -15.14
CA THR A 131 -11.88 -7.18 -14.67
C THR A 131 -11.43 -8.30 -13.75
N ASP A 132 -10.36 -9.02 -14.10
CA ASP A 132 -9.83 -10.12 -13.30
C ASP A 132 -9.20 -9.60 -12.00
N LEU A 133 -8.50 -8.46 -12.07
CA LEU A 133 -8.01 -7.79 -10.87
C LEU A 133 -9.17 -7.38 -9.95
N SER A 134 -10.29 -6.90 -10.50
CA SER A 134 -11.46 -6.56 -9.70
C SER A 134 -12.06 -7.78 -8.99
N VAL A 135 -12.06 -8.95 -9.64
CA VAL A 135 -12.46 -10.23 -9.02
C VAL A 135 -11.48 -10.64 -7.92
N LEU A 136 -10.17 -10.47 -8.13
CA LEU A 136 -9.15 -10.73 -7.12
C LEU A 136 -9.34 -9.83 -5.89
N LEU A 137 -9.53 -8.53 -6.10
CA LEU A 137 -9.73 -7.52 -5.04
C LEU A 137 -11.10 -7.61 -4.34
N ALA A 138 -12.04 -8.40 -4.86
CA ALA A 138 -13.30 -8.67 -4.18
C ALA A 138 -13.13 -9.63 -2.99
N GLN A 139 -12.00 -10.33 -2.91
CA GLN A 139 -11.69 -11.28 -1.85
C GLN A 139 -10.53 -10.75 -1.01
N TYR A 140 -10.62 -10.87 0.31
CA TYR A 140 -9.49 -10.54 1.17
C TYR A 140 -8.43 -11.65 1.08
N PRO A 141 -7.14 -11.31 0.93
CA PRO A 141 -6.09 -12.31 0.84
C PRO A 141 -5.83 -13.01 2.19
N GLY A 142 -6.34 -12.48 3.31
CA GLY A 142 -6.27 -13.09 4.64
C GLY A 142 -7.15 -12.42 5.69
N ASP A 143 -7.24 -13.08 6.84
CA ASP A 143 -8.09 -12.70 7.96
C ASP A 143 -7.68 -11.35 8.57
N LYS A 144 -6.37 -11.06 8.69
CA LYS A 144 -5.90 -9.77 9.21
C LYS A 144 -6.25 -8.62 8.28
N VAL A 145 -6.24 -8.85 6.96
CA VAL A 145 -6.71 -7.85 5.99
C VAL A 145 -8.21 -7.62 6.13
N ALA A 146 -8.99 -8.70 6.25
CA ALA A 146 -10.43 -8.63 6.46
C ALA A 146 -10.79 -7.88 7.75
N ASP A 147 -10.16 -8.25 8.88
CA ASP A 147 -10.33 -7.62 10.18
C ASP A 147 -10.02 -6.13 10.14
N TYR A 148 -8.91 -5.75 9.51
CA TYR A 148 -8.51 -4.36 9.38
C TYR A 148 -9.53 -3.58 8.53
N CYS A 149 -9.90 -4.09 7.36
CA CYS A 149 -10.89 -3.44 6.50
C CYS A 149 -12.26 -3.33 7.19
N GLN A 150 -12.62 -4.29 8.03
CA GLN A 150 -13.84 -4.25 8.82
C GLN A 150 -13.76 -3.22 9.95
N HIS A 151 -12.62 -3.12 10.64
CA HIS A 151 -12.34 -2.08 11.62
C HIS A 151 -12.49 -0.67 11.03
N ILE A 152 -11.87 -0.42 9.87
CA ILE A 152 -11.97 0.88 9.17
C ILE A 152 -13.43 1.23 8.91
N ARG A 153 -14.19 0.30 8.30
CA ARG A 153 -15.61 0.52 7.98
C ARG A 153 -16.44 0.83 9.23
N ARG A 154 -16.26 0.06 10.31
CA ARG A 154 -17.01 0.27 11.56
C ARG A 154 -16.68 1.62 12.19
N ASN A 155 -15.41 1.99 12.28
CA ASN A 155 -15.01 3.22 12.96
C ASN A 155 -15.36 4.46 12.15
N VAL A 156 -15.08 4.48 10.84
CA VAL A 156 -15.43 5.63 9.99
C VAL A 156 -16.95 5.84 9.90
N LYS A 157 -17.74 4.76 9.94
CA LYS A 157 -19.22 4.83 10.00
C LYS A 157 -19.75 5.59 11.22
N VAL A 158 -19.05 5.54 12.36
CA VAL A 158 -19.50 6.18 13.61
C VAL A 158 -18.74 7.48 13.87
N LYS A 159 -17.48 7.55 13.44
CA LYS A 159 -16.50 8.58 13.76
C LYS A 159 -15.77 9.03 12.49
N PRO A 160 -16.43 9.77 11.58
CA PRO A 160 -15.84 10.14 10.28
C PRO A 160 -14.53 10.95 10.40
N HIS A 161 -14.32 11.69 11.49
CA HIS A 161 -13.08 12.42 11.77
C HIS A 161 -11.85 11.52 11.85
N VAL A 162 -12.00 10.23 12.17
CA VAL A 162 -10.85 9.31 12.25
C VAL A 162 -10.20 9.03 10.89
N LEU A 163 -10.84 9.41 9.77
CA LEU A 163 -10.20 9.45 8.45
C LEU A 163 -8.92 10.30 8.44
N VAL A 164 -8.82 11.31 9.32
CA VAL A 164 -7.58 12.09 9.51
C VAL A 164 -6.41 11.21 9.93
N ALA A 165 -6.64 10.21 10.79
CA ALA A 165 -5.60 9.27 11.21
C ALA A 165 -5.07 8.45 10.02
N TYR A 166 -5.97 7.96 9.17
CA TYR A 166 -5.60 7.24 7.94
C TYR A 166 -4.82 8.13 6.97
N ALA A 167 -5.28 9.36 6.73
CA ALA A 167 -4.56 10.30 5.87
C ALA A 167 -3.17 10.59 6.40
N TRP A 168 -3.05 10.89 7.69
CA TRP A 168 -1.77 11.18 8.33
C TRP A 168 -0.83 9.97 8.25
N CYS A 169 -1.25 8.81 8.75
CA CYS A 169 -0.40 7.63 8.83
C CYS A 169 0.00 7.08 7.46
N PHE A 170 -0.94 6.94 6.52
CA PHE A 170 -0.65 6.31 5.23
C PHE A 170 0.00 7.27 4.22
N TYR A 171 -0.57 8.47 3.99
CA TYR A 171 0.02 9.36 3.00
C TYR A 171 1.38 9.92 3.46
N MET A 172 1.54 10.28 4.75
CA MET A 172 2.85 10.77 5.22
C MET A 172 3.91 9.67 5.19
N ALA A 173 3.52 8.40 5.37
CA ALA A 173 4.43 7.29 5.18
C ALA A 173 4.95 7.23 3.74
N VAL A 174 4.09 7.40 2.73
CA VAL A 174 4.52 7.42 1.32
C VAL A 174 5.42 8.63 1.02
N PHE A 175 5.06 9.83 1.47
CA PHE A 175 5.88 11.04 1.26
C PHE A 175 7.25 11.01 1.95
N SER A 176 7.36 10.29 3.07
CA SER A 176 8.57 10.27 3.89
C SER A 176 9.34 8.96 3.69
N GLY A 177 8.89 7.87 4.32
CA GLY A 177 9.53 6.56 4.21
C GLY A 177 9.40 5.91 2.82
N GLY A 178 8.34 6.23 2.08
CA GLY A 178 8.08 5.69 0.75
C GLY A 178 9.12 6.09 -0.29
N ARG A 179 9.75 7.26 -0.15
CA ARG A 179 10.87 7.68 -1.03
C ARG A 179 12.08 6.75 -0.86
N TYR A 180 12.39 6.37 0.38
CA TYR A 180 13.44 5.40 0.67
C TYR A 180 13.06 4.02 0.11
N ILE A 181 11.85 3.53 0.40
CA ILE A 181 11.37 2.23 -0.12
C ILE A 181 11.48 2.21 -1.65
N ARG A 182 10.97 3.24 -2.34
CA ARG A 182 11.08 3.39 -3.79
C ARG A 182 12.53 3.34 -4.28
N SER A 183 13.45 4.01 -3.58
CA SER A 183 14.87 3.98 -3.95
C SER A 183 15.49 2.59 -3.83
N GLU A 184 15.02 1.76 -2.90
CA GLU A 184 15.44 0.35 -2.82
C GLU A 184 14.80 -0.49 -3.94
N LEU A 185 13.51 -0.31 -4.21
CA LEU A 185 12.79 -1.04 -5.26
C LEU A 185 13.37 -0.81 -6.66
N VAL A 186 13.80 0.42 -6.96
CA VAL A 186 14.36 0.76 -8.29
C VAL A 186 15.73 0.11 -8.52
N LYS A 187 16.48 -0.24 -7.47
CA LYS A 187 17.81 -0.90 -7.61
C LYS A 187 17.70 -2.29 -8.23
N SER A 188 16.53 -2.91 -8.20
CA SER A 188 16.31 -4.27 -8.71
C SER A 188 16.31 -4.37 -10.25
N GLY A 189 16.32 -3.23 -10.96
CA GLY A 189 16.35 -3.21 -12.43
C GLY A 189 14.97 -3.44 -13.07
N ASP A 190 14.79 -2.93 -14.29
CA ASP A 190 13.53 -3.05 -15.04
C ASP A 190 13.20 -4.51 -15.38
N GLU A 191 14.20 -5.37 -15.58
CA GLU A 191 13.96 -6.77 -15.94
C GLU A 191 13.25 -7.52 -14.82
N PHE A 192 13.61 -7.24 -13.57
CA PHE A 192 12.99 -7.87 -12.40
C PHE A 192 11.49 -7.58 -12.34
N TRP A 193 11.09 -6.34 -12.60
CA TRP A 193 9.69 -5.91 -12.51
C TRP A 193 8.83 -6.37 -13.70
N ARG A 194 9.44 -6.73 -14.83
CA ARG A 194 8.75 -7.07 -16.09
C ARG A 194 8.60 -8.57 -16.35
N THR A 195 9.06 -9.44 -15.44
CA THR A 195 9.03 -10.91 -15.62
C THR A 195 7.64 -11.48 -15.94
N ASN A 196 6.57 -10.87 -15.41
CA ASN A 196 5.19 -11.32 -15.61
C ASN A 196 4.52 -10.77 -16.88
N THR A 197 5.17 -9.90 -17.66
CA THR A 197 4.54 -9.18 -18.79
C THR A 197 4.50 -9.97 -20.12
N GLY A 198 4.95 -11.23 -20.12
CA GLY A 198 4.90 -12.14 -21.26
C GLY A 198 5.81 -11.74 -22.44
N PRO A 199 6.22 -12.71 -23.30
CA PRO A 199 7.09 -12.43 -24.44
C PRO A 199 6.42 -11.60 -25.56
N ASP A 200 5.09 -11.46 -25.58
CA ASP A 200 4.35 -10.80 -26.66
C ASP A 200 4.51 -9.26 -26.70
N THR A 201 5.14 -8.66 -25.68
CA THR A 201 5.53 -7.23 -25.69
C THR A 201 6.96 -6.98 -26.20
N SER A 202 7.72 -8.03 -26.53
CA SER A 202 9.11 -7.91 -27.01
C SER A 202 9.25 -7.48 -28.48
N THR A 203 8.16 -7.48 -29.26
CA THR A 203 8.18 -7.13 -30.69
C THR A 203 7.68 -5.72 -31.03
N SER A 204 7.38 -4.88 -30.05
CA SER A 204 7.03 -3.48 -30.30
C SER A 204 7.87 -2.56 -29.41
N THR A 205 8.81 -1.86 -30.03
CA THR A 205 9.54 -0.67 -29.55
C THR A 205 8.63 0.52 -29.17
N SER A 206 7.35 0.30 -28.90
CA SER A 206 6.41 1.31 -28.44
C SER A 206 6.54 1.51 -26.92
N SER A 207 7.26 2.57 -26.54
CA SER A 207 7.11 3.34 -25.29
C SER A 207 6.60 2.55 -24.07
N GLN A 208 7.43 1.66 -23.51
CA GLN A 208 7.14 1.10 -22.19
C GLN A 208 7.15 2.24 -21.17
N LEU A 209 6.06 2.37 -20.42
CA LEU A 209 5.97 3.38 -19.36
C LEU A 209 7.07 3.15 -18.32
N PRO A 210 7.67 4.22 -17.76
CA PRO A 210 8.61 4.12 -16.65
C PRO A 210 7.98 3.42 -15.43
N LEU A 211 8.79 2.76 -14.60
CA LEU A 211 8.29 2.11 -13.37
C LEU A 211 7.59 3.08 -12.41
N SER A 212 7.97 4.37 -12.42
CA SER A 212 7.31 5.44 -11.67
C SER A 212 5.88 5.76 -12.15
N GLU A 213 5.52 5.27 -13.33
CA GLU A 213 4.21 5.42 -13.96
C GLU A 213 3.45 4.10 -14.05
N SER A 214 4.14 2.95 -13.91
CA SER A 214 3.52 1.62 -13.92
C SER A 214 4.32 0.61 -13.08
N GLY A 215 3.68 -0.07 -12.14
CA GLY A 215 4.30 -1.11 -11.30
C GLY A 215 4.85 -0.58 -9.97
N LEU A 216 5.47 0.60 -9.96
CA LEU A 216 5.94 1.30 -8.76
C LEU A 216 5.35 2.72 -8.63
N SER A 217 4.25 3.00 -9.33
CA SER A 217 3.64 4.32 -9.40
C SER A 217 3.03 4.75 -8.06
N PHE A 218 2.61 3.81 -7.20
CA PHE A 218 2.10 4.03 -5.85
C PHE A 218 3.02 4.92 -5.01
N TRP A 219 4.34 4.70 -5.13
CA TRP A 219 5.37 5.41 -4.38
C TRP A 219 5.72 6.79 -4.94
N SER A 220 5.08 7.21 -6.03
CA SER A 220 5.39 8.44 -6.74
C SER A 220 4.18 9.36 -6.82
N PHE A 221 4.40 10.66 -6.73
CA PHE A 221 3.38 11.67 -6.91
C PHE A 221 3.65 12.46 -8.20
N LEU A 222 2.58 12.90 -8.85
CA LEU A 222 2.71 13.73 -10.06
C LEU A 222 3.24 15.11 -9.69
N GLY A 223 3.97 15.71 -10.62
CA GLY A 223 4.46 17.08 -10.53
C GLY A 223 5.97 17.16 -10.33
N PRO A 224 6.55 18.34 -10.57
CA PRO A 224 8.00 18.54 -10.58
C PRO A 224 8.66 18.36 -9.20
N HIS A 225 7.86 18.38 -8.13
CA HIS A 225 8.32 18.24 -6.75
C HIS A 225 7.95 16.88 -6.14
N ASP A 226 7.51 15.92 -6.96
CA ASP A 226 7.11 14.57 -6.54
C ASP A 226 6.19 14.62 -5.30
N GLY A 227 5.20 15.52 -5.37
CA GLY A 227 4.16 15.71 -4.38
C GLY A 227 4.54 16.44 -3.09
N GLU A 228 5.74 17.05 -2.95
CA GLU A 228 6.02 17.90 -1.79
C GLU A 228 5.05 19.11 -1.70
N ASP A 229 4.56 19.61 -2.83
CA ASP A 229 3.49 20.60 -2.92
C ASP A 229 2.15 20.05 -2.38
N ILE A 230 1.78 18.83 -2.77
CA ILE A 230 0.56 18.15 -2.29
C ILE A 230 0.65 17.90 -0.78
N LYS A 231 1.81 17.49 -0.29
CA LYS A 231 2.09 17.26 1.14
C LYS A 231 2.01 18.54 1.94
N ALA A 232 2.58 19.64 1.44
CA ALA A 232 2.50 20.95 2.08
C ALA A 232 1.06 21.45 2.15
N ASP A 233 0.30 21.33 1.04
CA ASP A 233 -1.12 21.69 0.99
C ASP A 233 -1.95 20.85 1.97
N PHE A 234 -1.75 19.53 2.00
CA PHE A 234 -2.40 18.66 3.00
C PHE A 234 -2.12 19.11 4.45
N LYS A 235 -0.85 19.36 4.80
CA LYS A 235 -0.47 19.83 6.13
C LYS A 235 -1.08 21.19 6.48
N GLN A 236 -1.10 22.11 5.53
CA GLN A 236 -1.71 23.43 5.71
C GLN A 236 -3.21 23.30 6.00
N ARG A 237 -3.93 22.47 5.23
CA ARG A 237 -5.37 22.27 5.42
C ARG A 237 -5.69 21.56 6.73
N LEU A 238 -4.79 20.68 7.19
CA LEU A 238 -4.93 19.99 8.47
C LEU A 238 -4.87 20.94 9.67
N LEU A 239 -4.25 22.12 9.56
CA LEU A 239 -4.24 23.12 10.63
C LEU A 239 -5.65 23.57 11.04
N ALA A 240 -6.65 23.47 10.14
CA ALA A 240 -8.03 23.76 10.49
C ALA A 240 -8.59 22.81 11.57
N ALA A 241 -8.01 21.61 11.74
CA ALA A 241 -8.40 20.67 12.79
C ALA A 241 -8.16 21.22 14.20
N GLU A 242 -7.17 22.11 14.40
CA GLU A 242 -6.79 22.62 15.73
C GLU A 242 -7.93 23.39 16.40
N SER A 243 -8.73 24.13 15.61
CA SER A 243 -9.90 24.85 16.10
C SER A 243 -11.21 24.12 15.86
N PHE A 244 -11.22 23.11 14.99
CA PHE A 244 -12.44 22.42 14.57
C PHE A 244 -12.76 21.19 15.40
N PHE A 245 -11.75 20.41 15.79
CA PHE A 245 -11.97 19.19 16.56
C PHE A 245 -12.15 19.46 18.04
N THR A 246 -13.16 18.81 18.61
CA THR A 246 -13.32 18.71 20.06
C THR A 246 -12.18 17.88 20.67
N PRO A 247 -11.91 18.01 21.99
CA PRO A 247 -10.92 17.19 22.67
C PRO A 247 -11.15 15.68 22.48
N ASP A 248 -12.40 15.23 22.51
CA ASP A 248 -12.75 13.81 22.32
C ASP A 248 -12.47 13.33 20.89
N GLU A 249 -12.77 14.14 19.87
CA GLU A 249 -12.45 13.81 18.48
C GLU A 249 -10.93 13.74 18.24
N ARG A 250 -10.14 14.59 18.92
CA ARG A 250 -8.66 14.49 18.86
C ARG A 250 -8.18 13.18 19.46
N ILE A 251 -8.72 12.79 20.62
CA ILE A 251 -8.39 11.52 21.27
C ILE A 251 -8.75 10.35 20.34
N ASP A 252 -9.92 10.39 19.70
CA ASP A 252 -10.34 9.36 18.73
C ASP A 252 -9.35 9.22 17.57
N VAL A 253 -8.88 10.33 17.00
CA VAL A 253 -7.88 10.32 15.91
C VAL A 253 -6.55 9.71 16.39
N ILE A 254 -6.11 10.03 17.60
CA ILE A 254 -4.86 9.50 18.17
C ILE A 254 -4.97 8.00 18.45
N GLU A 255 -6.07 7.55 19.04
CA GLU A 255 -6.31 6.12 19.31
C GLU A 255 -6.49 5.32 18.01
N GLU A 256 -7.13 5.90 16.99
CA GLU A 256 -7.19 5.27 15.69
C GLU A 256 -5.81 5.17 15.04
N ALA A 257 -4.96 6.19 15.16
CA ALA A 257 -3.58 6.13 14.67
C ALA A 257 -2.78 5.00 15.33
N LYS A 258 -2.93 4.80 16.65
CA LYS A 258 -2.32 3.65 17.34
C LYS A 258 -2.85 2.32 16.78
N SER A 259 -4.15 2.24 16.54
CA SER A 259 -4.80 1.05 15.96
C SER A 259 -4.26 0.77 14.55
N ILE A 260 -4.11 1.79 13.71
CA ILE A 260 -3.53 1.69 12.37
C ILE A 260 -2.16 1.00 12.39
N PHE A 261 -1.27 1.41 13.29
CA PHE A 261 0.06 0.78 13.39
C PHE A 261 -0.03 -0.67 13.89
N LYS A 262 -0.91 -0.98 14.86
CA LYS A 262 -1.10 -2.35 15.37
C LYS A 262 -1.64 -3.27 14.28
N PHE A 263 -2.67 -2.85 13.55
CA PHE A 263 -3.21 -3.61 12.43
C PHE A 263 -2.18 -3.78 11.32
N SER A 264 -1.43 -2.74 10.98
CA SER A 264 -0.38 -2.82 9.95
C SER A 264 0.74 -3.79 10.35
N ALA A 265 1.13 -3.82 11.63
CA ALA A 265 2.07 -4.84 12.12
C ALA A 265 1.48 -6.25 12.03
N GLY A 266 0.17 -6.41 12.32
CA GLY A 266 -0.56 -7.66 12.12
C GLY A 266 -0.60 -8.12 10.66
N LEU A 267 -0.71 -7.20 9.69
CA LEU A 267 -0.60 -7.55 8.27
C LEU A 267 0.79 -8.10 7.92
N VAL A 268 1.85 -7.50 8.46
CA VAL A 268 3.22 -8.00 8.23
C VAL A 268 3.42 -9.38 8.86
N GLN A 269 2.85 -9.62 10.05
CA GLN A 269 2.89 -10.94 10.68
C GLN A 269 2.14 -12.00 9.86
N GLU A 270 0.95 -11.68 9.35
CA GLU A 270 0.20 -12.58 8.47
C GLU A 270 0.98 -12.89 7.19
N LEU A 271 1.65 -11.89 6.60
CA LEU A 271 2.53 -12.09 5.45
C LEU A 271 3.72 -13.00 5.81
N ASP A 272 4.31 -12.82 6.99
CA ASP A 272 5.42 -13.68 7.46
C ASP A 272 4.98 -15.14 7.58
N GLU A 273 3.81 -15.39 8.17
CA GLU A 273 3.24 -16.74 8.32
C GLU A 273 2.92 -17.38 6.97
N LYS A 274 2.27 -16.61 6.08
CA LYS A 274 1.88 -17.07 4.74
C LYS A 274 3.07 -17.40 3.86
N LEU A 275 4.08 -16.54 3.86
CA LEU A 275 5.25 -16.67 2.99
C LEU A 275 6.35 -17.53 3.61
N ALA A 276 6.14 -18.05 4.83
CA ALA A 276 7.15 -18.72 5.63
C ALA A 276 8.44 -17.88 5.66
N THR A 277 8.31 -16.60 6.00
CA THR A 277 9.39 -15.62 5.92
C THR A 277 10.55 -16.04 6.81
N ASP A 278 11.65 -16.35 6.15
CA ASP A 278 12.90 -16.71 6.80
C ASP A 278 13.80 -15.47 6.88
N LEU A 279 13.82 -14.83 8.06
CA LEU A 279 14.65 -13.66 8.30
C LEU A 279 16.15 -13.98 8.30
N GLU A 280 16.54 -15.25 8.41
CA GLU A 280 17.94 -15.64 8.30
C GLU A 280 18.50 -15.43 6.89
N LYS A 281 17.63 -15.33 5.87
CA LYS A 281 18.03 -14.97 4.51
C LYS A 281 18.67 -13.57 4.41
N LEU A 282 18.38 -12.65 5.33
CA LEU A 282 18.97 -11.30 5.38
C LEU A 282 20.41 -11.28 5.91
N ASN A 283 20.83 -12.36 6.57
CA ASN A 283 22.15 -12.50 7.18
C ASN A 283 23.11 -13.23 6.23
N VAL A 284 23.01 -13.01 4.91
CA VAL A 284 23.87 -13.64 3.88
C VAL A 284 24.62 -12.53 3.11
N PRO A 285 25.97 -12.57 3.01
CA PRO A 285 26.83 -11.70 2.24
C PRO A 285 26.96 -12.26 0.82
N GLU A 286 27.30 -11.37 -0.08
CA GLU A 286 27.55 -11.72 -1.45
C GLU A 286 28.93 -12.38 -1.61
N ARG A 287 28.99 -13.72 -1.62
CA ARG A 287 30.22 -14.43 -2.04
C ARG A 287 30.19 -14.55 -3.55
N VAL A 288 30.90 -13.65 -4.23
CA VAL A 288 31.15 -13.70 -5.68
C VAL A 288 31.90 -14.99 -6.02
N GLU A 289 31.20 -16.01 -6.51
CA GLU A 289 31.83 -17.14 -7.17
C GLU A 289 32.27 -16.70 -8.57
N ARG A 290 33.59 -16.54 -8.75
CA ARG A 290 34.19 -16.44 -10.08
C ARG A 290 34.00 -17.78 -10.81
N PRO A 291 33.56 -17.79 -12.07
CA PRO A 291 33.55 -19.02 -12.85
C PRO A 291 35.00 -19.45 -13.13
N GLN A 292 35.35 -20.67 -12.71
CA GLN A 292 36.48 -21.39 -13.29
C GLN A 292 36.04 -22.10 -14.59
N PRO A 293 36.93 -22.24 -15.58
CA PRO A 293 36.57 -22.72 -16.91
C PRO A 293 36.47 -24.25 -16.92
N GLU A 294 35.29 -24.78 -17.25
CA GLU A 294 35.13 -26.19 -17.55
C GLU A 294 35.47 -26.51 -19.01
N THR A 295 36.31 -27.52 -19.15
CA THR A 295 36.82 -28.11 -20.38
C THR A 295 35.76 -28.90 -21.15
N ALA A 296 35.83 -28.80 -22.47
CA ALA A 296 34.92 -29.41 -23.44
C ALA A 296 35.04 -30.94 -23.62
N ARG A 297 33.88 -31.59 -23.80
CA ARG A 297 33.60 -32.83 -24.60
C ARG A 297 32.11 -33.14 -24.40
N GLY A 298 31.23 -33.40 -25.37
CA GLY A 298 31.28 -33.59 -26.82
C GLY A 298 30.13 -34.54 -27.20
N GLU A 299 29.23 -34.09 -28.08
CA GLU A 299 28.31 -34.87 -28.97
C GLU A 299 27.22 -35.77 -28.30
N LYS A 300 26.01 -36.04 -28.83
CA LYS A 300 25.33 -35.91 -30.13
C LYS A 300 23.82 -36.25 -29.91
N GLY A 301 22.93 -35.81 -30.80
CA GLY A 301 21.70 -36.58 -31.15
C GLY A 301 20.34 -35.86 -31.06
N ALA A 302 19.71 -35.69 -32.23
CA ALA A 302 18.46 -34.98 -32.51
C ALA A 302 17.16 -35.73 -32.17
N HIS A 303 16.04 -35.00 -31.96
CA HIS A 303 14.83 -35.11 -32.80
C HIS A 303 13.79 -34.01 -32.52
N VAL A 304 13.15 -33.50 -33.58
CA VAL A 304 12.08 -32.49 -33.58
C VAL A 304 10.79 -33.15 -34.06
N ARG A 305 9.66 -32.91 -33.38
CA ARG A 305 8.35 -32.63 -34.00
C ARG A 305 7.36 -32.04 -32.98
N PRO A 306 6.41 -31.19 -33.43
CA PRO A 306 5.69 -30.25 -32.56
C PRO A 306 4.36 -30.82 -32.09
N THR A 307 3.98 -30.49 -30.86
CA THR A 307 2.62 -30.69 -30.37
C THR A 307 2.14 -29.38 -29.74
N VAL A 308 1.15 -28.76 -30.38
CA VAL A 308 0.41 -27.62 -29.85
C VAL A 308 -0.38 -28.10 -28.65
N VAL A 309 -0.03 -27.61 -27.46
CA VAL A 309 -0.84 -27.77 -26.24
C VAL A 309 -1.04 -26.39 -25.63
N LEU A 310 -2.21 -25.81 -25.91
CA LEU A 310 -2.78 -24.71 -25.14
C LEU A 310 -2.94 -25.18 -23.69
N SER A 311 -2.17 -24.65 -22.75
CA SER A 311 -2.31 -24.98 -21.33
C SER A 311 -2.47 -23.72 -20.50
N ARG A 312 -3.73 -23.49 -20.11
CA ARG A 312 -4.15 -22.73 -18.92
C ARG A 312 -3.22 -23.06 -17.73
N LYS A 313 -2.35 -22.12 -17.37
CA LYS A 313 -1.62 -22.13 -16.09
C LYS A 313 -1.63 -20.75 -15.44
N ALA A 314 -2.83 -20.18 -15.32
CA ALA A 314 -3.10 -19.16 -14.32
C ALA A 314 -3.96 -19.82 -13.24
N VAL A 315 -3.62 -19.59 -11.98
CA VAL A 315 -4.29 -20.10 -10.77
C VAL A 315 -3.98 -21.56 -10.45
N MET A 316 -2.79 -21.83 -9.89
CA MET A 316 -2.53 -22.82 -8.83
C MET A 316 -1.03 -22.90 -8.60
N TRP A 317 -0.47 -22.05 -7.73
CA TRP A 317 0.83 -22.35 -7.14
C TRP A 317 0.88 -21.89 -5.68
N TRP A 318 0.35 -22.75 -4.82
CA TRP A 318 0.75 -22.83 -3.42
C TRP A 318 1.02 -24.30 -3.12
N ARG A 319 2.32 -24.67 -2.99
CA ARG A 319 2.88 -25.82 -2.24
C ARG A 319 4.30 -26.17 -2.70
N ARG A 320 5.31 -25.79 -1.90
CA ARG A 320 6.18 -26.66 -1.07
C ARG A 320 7.63 -26.18 -0.97
N PRO A 321 8.33 -26.48 0.16
CA PRO A 321 9.64 -25.94 0.53
C PRO A 321 10.77 -26.98 0.40
N GLU A 322 11.98 -26.59 -0.04
CA GLU A 322 13.21 -27.36 0.21
C GLU A 322 14.40 -26.41 0.47
N VAL A 323 15.24 -26.83 1.42
CA VAL A 323 16.26 -26.09 2.18
C VAL A 323 17.64 -26.47 1.68
N THR A 324 18.60 -25.55 1.52
CA THR A 324 20.01 -25.69 2.01
C THR A 324 20.92 -24.50 1.64
N GLY A 325 21.64 -24.00 2.65
CA GLY A 325 23.10 -23.78 2.53
C GLY A 325 23.66 -22.36 2.32
N ALA A 326 24.30 -21.85 3.39
CA ALA A 326 25.54 -21.05 3.41
C ALA A 326 25.50 -19.49 3.27
N ALA A 327 25.54 -18.84 4.45
CA ALA A 327 26.71 -18.08 4.98
C ALA A 327 26.86 -16.55 4.80
N VAL A 328 26.57 -15.74 5.86
CA VAL A 328 27.37 -14.61 6.51
C VAL A 328 27.14 -13.06 6.26
N ALA A 329 26.14 -12.42 6.85
CA ALA A 329 26.23 -11.12 7.55
C ALA A 329 26.36 -9.70 6.85
N LEU A 330 25.66 -8.75 7.51
CA LEU A 330 25.88 -7.27 7.71
C LEU A 330 25.51 -6.29 6.55
N GLY A 331 24.90 -5.11 6.75
CA GLY A 331 24.42 -4.37 7.92
C GLY A 331 23.97 -2.91 7.60
N CYS A 332 23.07 -2.37 8.45
CA CYS A 332 22.80 -0.95 8.85
C CYS A 332 22.27 0.16 7.90
N LEU A 333 21.21 0.88 8.38
CA LEU A 333 21.16 2.31 8.83
C LEU A 333 19.70 2.62 9.28
N ALA A 334 19.36 3.00 10.53
CA ALA A 334 19.68 4.17 11.37
C ALA A 334 18.85 5.45 11.08
N GLY A 335 17.82 5.71 11.90
CA GLY A 335 17.82 6.78 12.91
C GLY A 335 17.95 8.28 12.53
N VAL A 336 18.01 8.69 11.27
CA VAL A 336 18.33 10.10 10.92
C VAL A 336 17.12 11.00 10.65
N ALA A 337 15.89 10.48 10.56
CA ALA A 337 14.72 11.33 10.24
C ALA A 337 14.01 11.98 11.44
N LEU A 338 14.38 11.65 12.69
CA LEU A 338 13.71 12.18 13.89
C LEU A 338 14.37 13.43 14.52
N LEU A 339 15.43 13.98 13.91
CA LEU A 339 16.12 15.19 14.40
C LEU A 339 16.08 16.39 13.44
N ARG A 340 15.18 16.40 12.46
CA ARG A 340 14.93 17.58 11.59
C ARG A 340 13.51 18.12 11.66
N MET A 341 12.78 17.84 12.73
CA MET A 341 11.54 18.55 13.06
C MET A 341 11.73 19.36 14.35
N GLU A 342 12.69 20.26 14.32
CA GLU A 342 12.56 21.55 14.99
C GLU A 342 12.75 22.62 13.90
N PHE A 343 11.85 23.61 13.93
CA PHE A 343 11.54 24.67 12.97
C PHE A 343 10.46 24.35 11.93
#